data_AF-A0A0Q5QQC0-F1
#
_entry.id   AF-A0A0Q5QQC0-F1
#
_cell.length_a   1.000
_cell.length_b   1.000
_cell.length_c   1.000
_cell.angle_alpha   90.00
_cell.angle_beta   90.00
_cell.angle_gamma   90.00
#
_symmetry.space_group_name_H-M   'P 1'
#
loop_
_entity.id
_entity.type
_entity.pdbx_description
1 polymer ?
#
loop_
_entity_poly.entity_id
_entity_poly.type
_entity_poly.pdbx_seq_one_letter_code
_entity_poly.pdbx_strand_id
1 'polypeptide(L)'
;MTIPWPNPYHNPNPYIPASLSEVNDLIGSMVLGAPTFIDDTGVFPNRNIDSRFHQLVEGFGLVRKKLGEDRYARLIDMAARAKALFADDPTDSNGKTDVGRQLLYDMEDVLSEVRSRRVKEKLPDDDGEISGD
;
A
#
# COMPACT_ATOMS: atom_id res chain seq x y z
N MET A 1 -20.37 -27.82 5.51
CA MET A 1 -19.75 -26.55 5.94
C MET A 1 -18.62 -26.88 6.89
N THR A 2 -17.38 -26.89 6.39
CA THR A 2 -16.19 -27.06 7.23
C THR A 2 -15.87 -25.71 7.87
N ILE A 3 -15.92 -25.64 9.19
CA ILE A 3 -15.40 -24.49 9.93
C ILE A 3 -13.89 -24.43 9.61
N PRO A 4 -13.37 -23.34 9.02
CA PRO A 4 -11.94 -23.24 8.79
C PRO A 4 -11.27 -23.22 10.16
N TRP A 5 -10.31 -24.12 10.37
CA TRP A 5 -9.43 -24.09 11.53
C TRP A 5 -8.84 -22.67 11.64
N PRO A 6 -8.86 -22.02 12.81
CA PRO A 6 -8.22 -20.72 12.95
C PRO A 6 -6.75 -20.90 12.58
N ASN A 7 -6.31 -20.24 11.52
CA ASN A 7 -4.91 -20.23 11.11
C ASN A 7 -4.11 -19.78 12.35
N PRO A 8 -3.23 -20.62 12.92
CA PRO A 8 -2.48 -20.29 14.13
C PRO A 8 -1.52 -19.11 13.91
N TYR A 9 -1.27 -18.74 12.65
CA TYR A 9 -0.52 -17.55 12.25
C TYR A 9 -1.42 -16.32 11.98
N HIS A 10 -2.72 -16.41 12.27
CA HIS A 10 -3.62 -15.27 12.17
C HIS A 10 -3.23 -14.20 13.18
N ASN A 11 -2.73 -13.08 12.67
CA ASN A 11 -2.52 -11.89 13.48
C ASN A 11 -3.78 -11.02 13.37
N PRO A 12 -4.49 -10.76 14.49
CA PRO A 12 -5.65 -9.88 14.47
C PRO A 12 -5.29 -8.43 14.07
N ASN A 13 -4.02 -8.03 14.25
CA ASN A 13 -3.50 -6.74 13.84
C ASN A 13 -2.69 -6.90 12.54
N PRO A 14 -3.19 -6.44 11.39
CA PRO A 14 -2.42 -6.52 10.15
C PRO A 14 -1.09 -5.79 10.29
N TYR A 15 -0.01 -6.39 9.79
CA TYR A 15 1.30 -5.74 9.73
C TYR A 15 1.20 -4.43 8.95
N ILE A 16 1.88 -3.39 9.45
CA ILE A 16 2.01 -2.09 8.79
C ILE A 16 3.42 -2.03 8.20
N PRO A 17 3.58 -1.84 6.87
CA PRO A 17 4.89 -1.70 6.25
C PRO A 17 5.61 -0.46 6.78
N ALA A 18 6.89 -0.60 7.14
CA ALA A 18 7.67 0.41 7.83
C ALA A 18 8.84 0.96 6.99
N SER A 19 9.17 0.33 5.85
CA SER A 19 10.17 0.82 4.90
C SER A 19 9.57 1.31 3.59
N LEU A 20 10.31 2.15 2.84
CA LEU A 20 9.85 2.62 1.52
C LEU A 20 9.65 1.45 0.54
N SER A 21 10.50 0.43 0.59
CA SER A 21 10.37 -0.78 -0.22
C SER A 21 9.15 -1.61 0.17
N GLU A 22 8.89 -1.82 1.46
CA GLU A 22 7.70 -2.57 1.91
C GLU A 22 6.40 -1.86 1.54
N VAL A 23 6.36 -0.52 1.63
CA VAL A 23 5.21 0.26 1.19
C VAL A 23 5.02 0.11 -0.32
N ASN A 24 6.10 0.13 -1.10
CA ASN A 24 6.05 -0.09 -2.54
C ASN A 24 5.52 -1.49 -2.89
N ASP A 25 5.99 -2.53 -2.19
CA ASP A 25 5.51 -3.91 -2.37
C ASP A 25 4.02 -4.05 -2.02
N LEU A 26 3.55 -3.34 -0.99
CA LEU A 26 2.12 -3.27 -0.66
C LEU A 26 1.32 -2.65 -1.82
N ILE A 27 1.78 -1.54 -2.39
CA ILE A 27 1.09 -0.89 -3.52
C ILE A 27 1.02 -1.83 -4.72
N GLY A 28 2.11 -2.50 -5.08
CA GLY A 28 2.13 -3.50 -6.16
C GLY A 28 1.14 -4.65 -5.90
N SER A 29 1.05 -5.11 -4.65
CA SER A 29 0.02 -6.10 -4.26
C SER A 29 -1.40 -5.55 -4.38
N MET A 30 -1.62 -4.27 -4.06
CA MET A 30 -2.92 -3.61 -4.19
C MET A 30 -3.34 -3.47 -5.67
N VAL A 31 -2.43 -3.18 -6.59
CA VAL A 31 -2.71 -3.15 -8.03
C VAL A 31 -3.34 -4.48 -8.50
N LEU A 32 -2.76 -5.61 -8.06
CA LEU A 32 -3.23 -6.96 -8.41
C LEU A 32 -4.55 -7.33 -7.72
N GLY A 33 -4.81 -6.79 -6.53
CA GLY A 33 -5.99 -7.10 -5.72
C GLY A 33 -7.19 -6.18 -5.94
N ALA A 34 -7.03 -5.08 -6.69
CA ALA A 34 -8.10 -4.13 -6.95
C ALA A 34 -9.26 -4.74 -7.77
N PRO A 35 -10.52 -4.32 -7.54
CA PRO A 35 -10.94 -3.22 -6.65
C PRO A 35 -11.31 -3.68 -5.23
N THR A 36 -11.44 -4.98 -4.97
CA THR A 36 -12.06 -5.48 -3.73
C THR A 36 -11.04 -5.88 -2.66
N PHE A 37 -9.84 -6.28 -3.07
CA PHE A 37 -8.76 -6.79 -2.22
C PHE A 37 -9.13 -8.02 -1.40
N ILE A 38 -10.18 -8.75 -1.79
CA ILE A 38 -10.57 -9.98 -1.11
C ILE A 38 -9.49 -11.04 -1.33
N ASP A 39 -9.25 -11.87 -0.32
CA ASP A 39 -8.39 -13.05 -0.45
C ASP A 39 -9.22 -14.33 -0.48
N ASP A 40 -9.48 -14.82 -1.70
CA ASP A 40 -10.25 -16.06 -1.93
C ASP A 40 -9.49 -17.32 -1.51
N THR A 41 -8.18 -17.23 -1.23
CA THR A 41 -7.39 -18.38 -0.77
C THR A 41 -7.58 -18.67 0.72
N GLY A 42 -8.10 -17.71 1.49
CA GLY A 42 -8.33 -17.83 2.93
C GLY A 42 -7.06 -17.68 3.78
N VAL A 43 -5.93 -17.27 3.20
CA VAL A 43 -4.68 -17.00 3.93
C VAL A 43 -4.80 -15.72 4.78
N PHE A 44 -5.48 -14.71 4.23
CA PHE A 44 -5.75 -13.39 4.79
C PHE A 44 -7.26 -13.09 4.78
N PRO A 45 -8.07 -13.82 5.57
CA PRO A 45 -9.54 -13.80 5.47
C PRO A 45 -10.18 -12.44 5.79
N ASN A 46 -9.45 -11.53 6.44
CA ASN A 46 -9.93 -10.19 6.80
C ASN A 46 -9.51 -9.10 5.79
N ARG A 47 -8.90 -9.49 4.67
CA ARG A 47 -8.42 -8.55 3.64
C ARG A 47 -9.58 -7.99 2.82
N ASN A 48 -9.65 -6.68 2.77
CA ASN A 48 -10.64 -5.87 2.05
C ASN A 48 -10.10 -4.46 1.80
N ILE A 49 -10.88 -3.64 1.08
CA ILE A 49 -10.55 -2.24 0.78
C ILE A 49 -10.16 -1.42 2.02
N ASP A 50 -10.91 -1.50 3.12
CA ASP A 50 -10.60 -0.72 4.32
C ASP A 50 -9.29 -1.15 4.96
N SER A 51 -9.08 -2.45 5.11
CA SER A 51 -7.85 -3.00 5.69
C SER A 51 -6.61 -2.64 4.88
N ARG A 52 -6.69 -2.69 3.53
CA ARG A 52 -5.55 -2.37 2.65
C ARG A 52 -5.22 -0.89 2.66
N PHE A 53 -6.23 -0.02 2.55
CA PHE A 53 -5.99 1.42 2.62
C PHE A 53 -5.56 1.89 4.01
N HIS A 54 -5.99 1.20 5.08
CA HIS A 54 -5.43 1.43 6.41
C HIS A 54 -3.94 1.10 6.47
N GLN A 55 -3.51 -0.09 6.00
CA GLN A 55 -2.10 -0.45 5.93
C GLN A 55 -1.27 0.57 5.12
N LEU A 56 -1.81 1.02 3.99
CA LEU A 56 -1.13 1.98 3.12
C LEU A 56 -0.95 3.34 3.78
N VAL A 57 -2.01 3.89 4.38
CA VAL A 57 -1.98 5.21 5.04
C VAL A 57 -1.09 5.21 6.29
N GLU A 58 -1.18 4.17 7.12
CA GLU A 58 -0.29 4.03 8.28
C GLU A 58 1.17 3.86 7.85
N GLY A 59 1.42 3.07 6.80
CA GLY A 59 2.76 2.89 6.23
C GLY A 59 3.36 4.21 5.74
N PHE A 60 2.60 5.03 5.00
CA PHE A 60 3.02 6.39 4.65
C PHE A 60 3.33 7.24 5.88
N GLY A 61 2.59 7.07 6.97
CA GLY A 61 2.86 7.72 8.25
C GLY A 61 4.23 7.34 8.83
N LEU A 62 4.57 6.04 8.81
CA LEU A 62 5.85 5.53 9.31
C LEU A 62 7.04 6.05 8.49
N VAL A 63 6.91 6.12 7.16
CA VAL A 63 7.99 6.60 6.28
C VAL A 63 7.96 8.13 6.03
N ARG A 64 7.05 8.88 6.67
CA ARG A 64 6.82 10.32 6.43
C ARG A 64 8.09 11.15 6.49
N LYS A 65 8.97 10.88 7.46
CA LYS A 65 10.25 11.58 7.61
C LYS A 65 11.13 11.45 6.36
N LYS A 66 11.12 10.28 5.70
CA LYS A 66 11.92 9.99 4.51
C LYS A 66 11.30 10.58 3.24
N LEU A 67 9.96 10.62 3.18
CA LEU A 67 9.19 11.23 2.09
C LEU A 67 9.35 12.76 2.03
N GLY A 68 9.27 13.39 3.21
CA GLY A 68 9.01 14.82 3.35
C GLY A 68 7.52 15.15 3.20
N GLU A 69 7.11 16.28 3.77
CA GLU A 69 5.71 16.65 3.95
C GLU A 69 4.91 16.75 2.65
N ASP A 70 5.46 17.37 1.61
CA ASP A 70 4.74 17.56 0.35
C ASP A 70 4.40 16.23 -0.33
N ARG A 71 5.36 15.29 -0.34
CA ARG A 71 5.15 13.96 -0.92
C ARG A 71 4.20 13.13 -0.08
N TYR A 72 4.33 13.21 1.24
CA TYR A 72 3.40 12.54 2.16
C TYR A 72 1.96 13.02 1.93
N ALA A 73 1.72 14.34 1.88
CA ALA A 73 0.39 14.89 1.63
C ALA A 73 -0.17 14.44 0.27
N ARG A 74 0.66 14.44 -0.78
CA ARG A 74 0.27 13.95 -2.11
C ARG A 74 -0.11 12.47 -2.09
N LEU A 75 0.66 11.62 -1.41
CA LEU A 75 0.38 10.19 -1.29
C LEU A 75 -0.94 9.93 -0.55
N ILE A 76 -1.23 10.69 0.51
CA ILE A 76 -2.49 10.59 1.26
C ILE A 76 -3.69 10.98 0.38
N ASP A 77 -3.59 12.06 -0.38
CA ASP A 77 -4.64 12.48 -1.34
C ASP A 77 -4.89 11.40 -2.40
N MET A 78 -3.83 10.91 -3.04
CA MET A 78 -3.94 9.87 -4.07
C MET A 78 -4.56 8.60 -3.49
N ALA A 79 -4.19 8.19 -2.27
CA ALA A 79 -4.77 7.03 -1.60
C ALA A 79 -6.27 7.21 -1.32
N ALA A 80 -6.69 8.38 -0.82
CA ALA A 80 -8.11 8.66 -0.59
C ALA A 80 -8.93 8.59 -1.90
N ARG A 81 -8.38 9.15 -2.99
CA ARG A 81 -9.02 9.13 -4.31
C ARG A 81 -9.08 7.73 -4.91
N ALA A 82 -8.00 6.95 -4.82
CA ALA A 82 -7.97 5.57 -5.29
C ALA A 82 -9.01 4.72 -4.55
N LYS A 83 -9.10 4.87 -3.22
CA LYS A 83 -10.11 4.19 -2.40
C LYS A 83 -11.54 4.50 -2.88
N ALA A 84 -11.84 5.77 -3.12
CA ALA A 84 -13.15 6.19 -3.60
C ALA A 84 -13.48 5.59 -4.99
N LEU A 85 -12.50 5.57 -5.90
CA LEU A 85 -12.67 4.97 -7.24
C LEU A 85 -12.97 3.48 -7.18
N PHE A 86 -12.27 2.73 -6.32
CA PHE A 86 -12.52 1.30 -6.14
C PHE A 86 -13.87 1.02 -5.46
N ALA A 87 -14.26 1.83 -4.48
CA ALA A 87 -15.56 1.72 -3.83
C ALA A 87 -16.73 1.98 -4.80
N ASP A 88 -16.50 2.86 -5.77
CA ASP A 88 -17.47 3.21 -6.82
C ASP A 88 -17.54 2.20 -7.98
N ASP A 89 -16.63 1.21 -8.03
CA ASP A 89 -16.58 0.19 -9.07
C ASP A 89 -16.28 -1.20 -8.50
N PRO A 90 -17.12 -1.70 -7.58
CA PRO A 90 -16.85 -2.95 -6.87
C PRO A 90 -16.88 -4.20 -7.76
N THR A 91 -17.28 -4.06 -9.03
CA THR A 91 -17.42 -5.15 -10.00
C THR A 91 -16.51 -4.99 -11.22
N ASP A 92 -15.63 -3.98 -11.23
CA ASP A 92 -14.73 -3.66 -12.35
C ASP A 92 -15.49 -3.57 -13.70
N SER A 93 -16.56 -2.77 -13.73
CA SER A 93 -17.49 -2.70 -14.87
C SER A 93 -17.70 -1.29 -15.42
N ASN A 94 -17.23 -0.26 -14.72
CA ASN A 94 -17.42 1.13 -15.14
C ASN A 94 -16.10 1.89 -15.42
N GLY A 95 -14.96 1.19 -15.33
CA GLY A 95 -13.63 1.71 -15.68
C GLY A 95 -12.97 2.55 -14.58
N LYS A 96 -13.64 2.83 -13.46
CA LYS A 96 -13.01 3.54 -12.34
C LYS A 96 -11.95 2.68 -11.66
N THR A 97 -12.05 1.36 -11.71
CA THR A 97 -10.98 0.46 -11.23
C THR A 97 -9.66 0.75 -11.92
N ASP A 98 -9.65 0.94 -13.24
CA ASP A 98 -8.41 1.26 -13.97
C ASP A 98 -7.86 2.65 -13.60
N VAL A 99 -8.73 3.64 -13.38
CA VAL A 99 -8.31 4.96 -12.87
C VAL A 99 -7.72 4.84 -11.45
N GLY A 100 -8.29 3.98 -10.61
CA GLY A 100 -7.77 3.67 -9.29
C GLY A 100 -6.41 2.98 -9.34
N ARG A 101 -6.23 2.00 -10.24
CA ARG A 101 -4.93 1.34 -10.50
C ARG A 101 -3.89 2.36 -10.98
N GLN A 102 -4.27 3.29 -11.85
CA GLN A 102 -3.37 4.36 -12.29
C GLN A 102 -2.86 5.20 -11.12
N LEU A 103 -3.74 5.57 -10.17
CA LEU A 103 -3.30 6.28 -8.96
C LEU A 103 -2.33 5.45 -8.11
N LEU A 104 -2.48 4.13 -8.05
CA LEU A 104 -1.52 3.26 -7.36
C LEU A 104 -0.15 3.29 -8.07
N TYR A 105 -0.11 3.20 -9.40
CA TYR A 105 1.15 3.36 -10.16
C TYR A 105 1.79 4.73 -9.93
N ASP A 106 1.00 5.81 -9.92
CA ASP A 106 1.50 7.16 -9.63
C ASP A 106 2.09 7.26 -8.21
N MET A 107 1.60 6.46 -7.24
CA MET A 107 2.21 6.35 -5.90
C MET A 107 3.55 5.61 -5.95
N GLU A 108 3.65 4.50 -6.69
CA GLU A 108 4.92 3.77 -6.88
C GLU A 108 5.99 4.69 -7.47
N ASP A 109 5.64 5.52 -8.46
CA ASP A 109 6.56 6.50 -9.05
C ASP A 109 7.09 7.48 -8.00
N VAL A 110 6.21 8.02 -7.14
CA VAL A 110 6.62 8.92 -6.05
C VAL A 110 7.58 8.23 -5.08
N LEU A 111 7.32 6.97 -4.71
CA LEU A 111 8.22 6.21 -3.83
C LEU A 111 9.55 5.91 -4.51
N SER A 112 9.53 5.52 -5.78
CA SER A 112 10.72 5.24 -6.60
C SER A 112 11.63 6.46 -6.72
N GLU A 113 11.05 7.65 -6.94
CA GLU A 113 11.79 8.91 -6.94
C GLU A 113 12.46 9.21 -5.59
N VAL A 114 11.74 8.98 -4.47
CA VAL A 114 12.28 9.20 -3.12
C VAL A 114 13.44 8.25 -2.85
N ARG A 115 13.27 6.95 -3.13
CA ARG A 115 14.30 5.93 -2.94
C ARG A 115 15.55 6.25 -3.77
N SER A 116 15.36 6.55 -5.06
CA SER A 116 16.45 6.94 -5.98
C SER A 116 17.20 8.19 -5.48
N ARG A 117 16.49 9.20 -4.97
CA ARG A 117 17.10 10.39 -4.36
C ARG A 117 17.92 10.02 -3.13
N ARG A 118 17.37 9.23 -2.20
CA ARG A 118 18.07 8.82 -0.96
C ARG A 118 19.39 8.11 -1.27
N VAL A 119 19.39 7.18 -2.23
CA VAL A 119 20.60 6.51 -2.71
C VAL A 119 21.61 7.51 -3.26
N LYS A 120 21.17 8.41 -4.15
CA LYS A 120 22.03 9.44 -4.76
C LYS A 120 22.67 10.36 -3.72
N GLU A 121 21.92 10.71 -2.69
CA GLU A 121 22.35 11.58 -1.58
C GLU A 121 23.11 10.83 -0.47
N LYS A 122 23.27 9.50 -0.59
CA LYS A 122 23.92 8.64 0.41
C LYS A 122 23.29 8.78 1.80
N LEU A 123 21.98 8.96 1.84
CA LEU A 123 21.25 9.03 3.10
C LEU A 123 21.14 7.62 3.67
N PRO A 124 21.52 7.41 4.95
CA PRO A 124 21.39 6.10 5.57
C PRO A 124 19.93 5.78 5.88
N ASP A 125 19.65 4.49 5.86
CA ASP A 125 18.41 3.88 6.33
C ASP A 125 18.52 3.67 7.85
N ASP A 126 17.50 3.11 8.49
CA ASP A 126 17.45 3.06 9.97
C ASP A 126 18.51 2.13 10.59
N ASP A 127 19.04 1.19 9.80
CA ASP A 127 20.15 0.28 10.13
C ASP A 127 21.54 0.81 9.69
N GLY A 128 21.59 1.97 9.04
CA GLY A 128 22.81 2.58 8.53
C GLY A 128 23.21 2.17 7.11
N GLU A 129 22.45 1.29 6.45
CA GLU A 129 22.69 0.96 5.04
C GLU A 129 22.30 2.10 4.09
N ILE A 130 22.82 2.09 2.86
CA ILE A 130 22.42 3.03 1.80
C ILE A 130 21.70 2.21 0.73
N SER A 131 20.46 1.82 1.00
CA SER A 131 19.62 1.09 0.05
C SER A 131 18.54 1.99 -0.57
N GLY A 132 18.25 3.12 0.08
CA GLY A 132 17.21 4.07 -0.30
C GLY A 132 15.96 3.97 0.57
N ASP A 133 15.97 3.15 1.62
CA ASP A 133 14.81 2.82 2.46
C ASP A 133 14.55 3.73 3.66
#